data_AF-D8QSB0-F1
#
_entry.id   AF-D8QSB0-F1
#
_cell.length_a   1.000
_cell.length_b   1.000
_cell.length_c   1.000
_cell.angle_alpha   90.00
_cell.angle_beta   90.00
_cell.angle_gamma   90.00
#
_symmetry.space_group_name_H-M   'P 1'
#
loop_
_entity.id
_entity.type
_entity.pdbx_description
1 polymer ?
#
loop_
_entity_poly.entity_id
_entity_poly.type
_entity_poly.pdbx_seq_one_letter_code
_entity_poly.pdbx_strand_id
1 'polypeptide(L)'
;MEPLTAVPKLYTIESTAYPGYCITQQGTQIVLKFKDALNPFQLWYRDESWQFLGEDNSDPSALVFINHGSKKALRSQSSSTSRSIAKLTVGDYDPAVENNSLLWSISGSSDDQVFVTETGNSSVFLSHTSSSRSSFKDGVPVVTSAQGENSRWKIVAYVPSQVYRILCHWFGNYLTWKQQNVDVTFKNAIKHNDETNVVAVSPNNISLDGMAWFKVPAGGRDNTTYFTSFILINKTGLALKGSTKPGDKVLLTQYDPLDYGFVWSENRFQASNTDYMAINLDGTNLQWSLQNDDQYQNSAWYHPLVLRPASANQGYVEQQTWKFNPVVNNV
;
A
#
# COMPACT_ATOMS: atom_id res chain seq x y z
N MET A 1 -5.35 -25.47 4.09
CA MET A 1 -4.21 -25.07 3.24
C MET A 1 -4.24 -23.54 3.27
N GLU A 2 -3.45 -22.93 4.15
CA GLU A 2 -3.37 -21.46 4.22
C GLU A 2 -2.81 -20.92 2.90
N PRO A 3 -3.37 -19.85 2.32
CA PRO A 3 -2.80 -19.26 1.13
C PRO A 3 -1.45 -18.65 1.50
N LEU A 4 -0.42 -19.03 0.74
CA LEU A 4 0.96 -18.56 0.83
C LEU A 4 1.03 -17.07 1.14
N THR A 5 1.52 -16.80 2.35
CA THR A 5 1.91 -15.51 2.91
C THR A 5 2.93 -14.81 2.03
N ALA A 6 2.53 -13.69 1.41
CA ALA A 6 3.46 -12.62 1.02
C ALA A 6 2.77 -11.28 0.70
N VAL A 7 1.44 -11.15 0.74
CA VAL A 7 0.80 -9.82 0.61
C VAL A 7 1.18 -8.97 1.84
N PRO A 8 1.55 -7.68 1.68
CA PRO A 8 1.79 -6.78 2.80
C PRO A 8 0.69 -6.89 3.85
N LYS A 9 1.11 -7.11 5.11
CA LYS A 9 0.23 -7.25 6.27
C LYS A 9 -0.37 -5.88 6.63
N LEU A 10 -1.30 -5.41 5.81
CA LEU A 10 -2.14 -4.25 6.08
C LEU A 10 -3.38 -4.69 6.83
N TYR A 11 -3.87 -3.85 7.72
CA TYR A 11 -5.00 -4.16 8.57
C TYR A 11 -5.97 -2.98 8.69
N THR A 12 -7.24 -3.30 8.87
CA THR A 12 -8.21 -2.38 9.47
C THR A 12 -8.31 -2.68 10.97
N ILE A 13 -8.45 -1.64 11.78
CA ILE A 13 -8.74 -1.76 13.21
C ILE A 13 -10.20 -1.39 13.41
N GLU A 14 -11.05 -2.38 13.62
CA GLU A 14 -12.51 -2.26 13.57
C GLU A 14 -13.13 -2.23 14.97
N SER A 15 -14.10 -1.34 15.18
CA SER A 15 -14.83 -1.27 16.45
C SER A 15 -15.74 -2.49 16.59
N THR A 16 -15.68 -3.15 17.74
CA THR A 16 -16.63 -4.22 18.08
C THR A 16 -18.00 -3.67 18.47
N ALA A 17 -18.03 -2.49 19.10
CA ALA A 17 -19.27 -1.80 19.50
C ALA A 17 -20.06 -1.29 18.28
N TYR A 18 -19.33 -0.90 17.22
CA TYR A 18 -19.86 -0.36 15.97
C TYR A 18 -19.30 -1.12 14.74
N PRO A 19 -19.87 -2.30 14.42
CA PRO A 19 -19.47 -3.07 13.25
C PRO A 19 -19.53 -2.25 11.96
N GLY A 20 -18.53 -2.39 11.10
CA GLY A 20 -18.40 -1.61 9.87
C GLY A 20 -17.73 -0.25 10.06
N TYR A 21 -17.33 0.13 11.27
CA TYR A 21 -16.51 1.32 11.53
C TYR A 21 -15.09 0.94 11.92
N CYS A 22 -14.12 1.67 11.38
CA CYS A 22 -12.71 1.45 11.65
C CYS A 22 -11.96 2.73 12.00
N ILE A 23 -10.85 2.56 12.71
CA ILE A 23 -9.93 3.62 13.05
C ILE A 23 -9.35 4.22 11.78
N THR A 24 -9.54 5.52 11.64
CA THR A 24 -9.20 6.29 10.45
C THR A 24 -8.41 7.52 10.87
N GLN A 25 -7.28 7.77 10.21
CA GLN A 25 -6.62 9.06 10.34
C GLN A 25 -7.39 10.12 9.55
N GLN A 26 -7.74 11.23 10.21
CA GLN A 26 -8.34 12.41 9.58
C GLN A 26 -7.50 13.64 9.91
N GLY A 27 -6.64 14.05 8.96
CA GLY A 27 -5.63 15.07 9.23
C GLY A 27 -4.66 14.59 10.32
N THR A 28 -4.57 15.33 11.42
CA THR A 28 -3.78 14.95 12.60
C THR A 28 -4.57 14.16 13.65
N GLN A 29 -5.89 14.03 13.49
CA GLN A 29 -6.78 13.36 14.43
C GLN A 29 -7.00 11.91 14.06
N ILE A 30 -7.39 11.10 15.06
CA ILE A 30 -7.82 9.72 14.86
C ILE A 30 -9.31 9.62 15.21
N VAL A 31 -10.09 9.09 14.29
CA VAL A 31 -11.55 9.01 14.38
C VAL A 31 -12.07 7.66 13.90
N LEU A 32 -13.31 7.32 14.28
CA LEU A 32 -14.04 6.22 13.67
C LEU A 32 -14.78 6.70 12.43
N LYS A 33 -14.55 6.02 11.30
CA LYS A 33 -15.30 6.23 10.05
C LYS A 33 -15.84 4.91 9.53
N PHE A 34 -16.92 4.99 8.77
CA PHE A 34 -17.44 3.83 8.05
C PHE A 34 -16.36 3.26 7.13
N LYS A 35 -16.28 1.93 7.07
CA LYS A 35 -15.26 1.20 6.32
C LYS A 35 -15.39 1.49 4.83
N ASP A 36 -14.29 1.96 4.26
CA ASP A 36 -14.10 2.24 2.86
C ASP A 36 -12.79 1.57 2.41
N ALA A 37 -12.91 0.52 1.61
CA ALA A 37 -11.76 -0.26 1.14
C ALA A 37 -10.83 0.53 0.21
N LEU A 38 -11.25 1.71 -0.28
CA LEU A 38 -10.45 2.61 -1.10
C LEU A 38 -9.72 3.68 -0.28
N ASN A 39 -10.00 3.80 1.02
CA ASN A 39 -9.42 4.83 1.85
C ASN A 39 -8.11 4.34 2.52
N PRO A 40 -6.93 4.79 2.07
CA PRO A 40 -5.65 4.33 2.63
C PRO A 40 -5.43 4.79 4.08
N PHE A 41 -6.13 5.82 4.54
CA PHE A 41 -6.03 6.31 5.92
C PHE A 41 -6.77 5.41 6.93
N GLN A 42 -7.51 4.41 6.46
CA GLN A 42 -8.12 3.35 7.28
C GLN A 42 -7.25 2.10 7.40
N LEU A 43 -6.16 2.04 6.62
CA LEU A 43 -5.25 0.91 6.58
C LEU A 43 -4.04 1.18 7.47
N TRP A 44 -3.63 0.18 8.22
CA TRP A 44 -2.55 0.25 9.20
C TRP A 44 -1.58 -0.91 8.98
N TYR A 45 -0.29 -0.61 8.93
CA TYR A 45 0.78 -1.60 9.01
C TYR A 45 1.16 -1.81 10.48
N ARG A 46 1.50 -3.04 10.84
CA ARG A 46 2.03 -3.37 12.17
C ARG A 46 3.53 -3.60 12.04
N ASP A 47 4.32 -2.73 12.64
CA ASP A 47 5.75 -2.98 12.81
C ASP A 47 5.98 -3.70 14.15
N GLU A 48 6.32 -4.97 14.05
CA GLU A 48 6.54 -5.88 15.18
C GLU A 48 8.03 -5.96 15.57
N SER A 49 8.90 -5.10 15.00
CA SER A 49 10.35 -5.11 15.28
C SER A 49 10.68 -4.85 16.76
N TRP A 50 9.74 -4.26 17.51
CA TRP A 50 9.87 -3.93 18.94
C TRP A 50 9.42 -5.05 19.89
N GLN A 51 9.02 -6.22 19.37
CA GLN A 51 8.43 -7.31 20.16
C GLN A 51 9.34 -7.91 21.25
N PHE A 52 10.66 -7.64 21.20
CA PHE A 52 11.66 -8.22 22.11
C PHE A 52 12.32 -7.21 23.06
N LEU A 53 11.74 -6.01 23.26
CA LEU A 53 12.34 -5.01 24.17
C LEU A 53 12.32 -5.40 25.67
N GLY A 54 11.66 -6.49 26.06
CA GLY A 54 11.64 -6.96 27.46
C GLY A 54 12.77 -7.93 27.76
N GLU A 55 13.67 -7.58 28.69
CA GLU A 55 14.62 -8.51 29.30
C GLU A 55 13.94 -9.58 30.17
N ASP A 56 12.69 -9.33 30.60
CA ASP A 56 11.85 -10.26 31.33
C ASP A 56 10.59 -10.60 30.51
N ASN A 57 10.33 -11.90 30.33
CA ASN A 57 9.22 -12.52 29.58
C ASN A 57 7.79 -12.16 30.08
N SER A 58 7.61 -11.07 30.84
CA SER A 58 6.32 -10.63 31.39
C SER A 58 5.71 -9.43 30.68
N ASP A 59 6.46 -8.66 29.89
CA ASP A 59 5.90 -7.50 29.19
C ASP A 59 5.27 -7.91 27.84
N PRO A 60 4.06 -7.41 27.52
CA PRO A 60 3.41 -7.73 26.26
C PRO A 60 4.24 -7.22 25.07
N SER A 61 4.26 -8.00 23.99
CA SER A 61 4.99 -7.67 22.76
C SER A 61 4.62 -6.28 22.25
N ALA A 62 5.62 -5.39 22.19
CA ALA A 62 5.45 -4.02 21.69
C ALA A 62 5.47 -3.98 20.17
N LEU A 63 4.64 -3.11 19.60
CA LEU A 63 4.55 -2.85 18.16
C LEU A 63 4.17 -1.40 17.88
N VAL A 64 4.34 -1.00 16.62
CA VAL A 64 3.94 0.32 16.13
C VAL A 64 2.86 0.16 15.06
N PHE A 65 1.77 0.91 15.18
CA PHE A 65 0.77 1.03 14.12
C PHE A 65 1.12 2.19 13.19
N ILE A 66 1.53 1.89 11.96
CA ILE A 66 1.87 2.90 10.94
C ILE A 66 0.69 3.07 10.00
N ASN A 67 0.17 4.29 9.87
CA ASN A 67 -0.90 4.59 8.94
C ASN A 67 -0.40 4.45 7.50
N HIS A 68 -1.08 3.64 6.69
CA HIS A 68 -0.65 3.36 5.32
C HIS A 68 -0.76 4.59 4.40
N GLY A 69 -1.72 5.47 4.66
CA GLY A 69 -1.91 6.71 3.90
C GLY A 69 -0.81 7.73 4.19
N SER A 70 -0.63 8.11 5.45
CA SER A 70 0.29 9.20 5.81
C SER A 70 1.73 8.78 6.08
N LYS A 71 1.98 7.47 6.23
CA LYS A 71 3.24 6.88 6.68
C LYS A 71 3.66 7.28 8.10
N LYS A 72 2.73 7.86 8.88
CA LYS A 72 2.96 8.26 10.27
C LYS A 72 2.42 7.22 11.24
N ALA A 73 3.07 7.09 12.40
CA ALA A 73 2.68 6.16 13.44
C ALA A 73 1.57 6.72 14.34
N LEU A 74 0.68 5.83 14.81
CA LEU A 74 -0.32 6.14 15.83
C LEU A 74 0.39 6.55 17.12
N ARG A 75 0.10 7.75 17.59
CA ARG A 75 0.75 8.34 18.74
C ARG A 75 -0.24 8.58 19.86
N SER A 76 0.12 8.07 21.04
CA SER A 76 -0.53 8.51 22.26
C SER A 76 0.04 9.85 22.73
N GLN A 77 -0.85 10.75 23.12
CA GLN A 77 -0.48 11.93 23.89
C GLN A 77 -0.60 11.56 25.36
N SER A 78 0.43 10.99 25.97
CA SER A 78 0.39 10.56 27.36
C SER A 78 -0.17 11.67 28.26
N SER A 79 -1.23 11.37 28.99
CA SER A 79 -1.64 12.19 30.12
C SER A 79 -0.91 11.66 31.35
N SER A 80 -0.38 12.56 32.18
CA SER A 80 0.36 12.21 33.41
C SER A 80 -0.52 11.57 34.50
N THR A 81 -1.76 11.16 34.18
CA THR A 81 -2.70 10.58 35.14
C THR A 81 -3.59 9.51 34.50
N SER A 82 -3.66 8.33 35.11
CA SER A 82 -4.43 7.15 34.71
C SER A 82 -5.96 7.32 34.68
N ARG A 83 -6.47 8.54 34.88
CA ARG A 83 -7.91 8.88 34.86
C ARG A 83 -8.31 9.84 33.73
N SER A 84 -7.37 10.29 32.91
CA SER A 84 -7.64 11.32 31.90
C SER A 84 -7.78 10.71 30.52
N ILE A 85 -8.86 11.07 29.81
CA ILE A 85 -9.03 10.76 28.38
C ILE A 85 -8.02 11.60 27.60
N ALA A 86 -7.10 10.96 26.88
CA ALA A 86 -6.15 11.68 26.04
C ALA A 86 -6.44 11.51 24.55
N LYS A 87 -6.23 12.58 23.78
CA LYS A 87 -6.40 12.57 22.33
C LYS A 87 -5.27 11.77 21.69
N LEU A 88 -5.60 11.06 20.62
CA LEU A 88 -4.62 10.42 19.76
C LEU A 88 -4.29 11.32 18.59
N THR A 89 -3.03 11.25 18.18
CA THR A 89 -2.55 11.87 16.94
C THR A 89 -1.73 10.89 16.15
N VAL A 90 -1.08 11.37 15.09
CA VAL A 90 -0.01 10.65 14.41
C VAL A 90 1.33 11.38 14.56
N GLY A 91 2.43 10.65 14.55
CA GLY A 91 3.79 11.17 14.66
C GLY A 91 4.73 10.53 13.64
N ASP A 92 5.87 11.18 13.40
CA ASP A 92 6.94 10.58 12.59
C ASP A 92 7.51 9.37 13.32
N TYR A 93 7.86 8.34 12.55
CA TYR A 93 8.39 7.09 13.05
C TYR A 93 9.73 6.81 12.39
N ASP A 94 10.73 6.56 13.22
CA ASP A 94 12.04 6.07 12.82
C ASP A 94 12.26 4.72 13.53
N PRO A 95 12.35 3.60 12.80
CA PRO A 95 12.57 2.29 13.39
C PRO A 95 13.91 2.17 14.13
N ALA A 96 14.85 3.09 13.92
CA ALA A 96 16.13 3.13 14.64
C ALA A 96 16.07 3.90 15.97
N VAL A 97 14.95 4.58 16.28
CA VAL A 97 14.81 5.43 17.47
C VAL A 97 13.62 4.99 18.30
N GLU A 98 13.89 4.56 19.53
CA GLU A 98 12.83 4.20 20.47
C GLU A 98 11.99 5.42 20.85
N ASN A 99 10.67 5.27 20.73
CA ASN A 99 9.73 6.31 21.13
C ASN A 99 8.47 5.68 21.73
N ASN A 100 8.45 5.64 23.07
CA ASN A 100 7.39 4.99 23.85
C ASN A 100 5.99 5.55 23.56
N SER A 101 5.87 6.80 23.09
CA SER A 101 4.56 7.37 22.73
C SER A 101 3.94 6.76 21.46
N LEU A 102 4.70 5.96 20.71
CA LEU A 102 4.27 5.25 19.50
C LEU A 102 4.12 3.75 19.71
N LEU A 103 4.53 3.24 20.88
CA LEU A 103 4.53 1.82 21.20
C LEU A 103 3.19 1.39 21.79
N TRP A 104 2.66 0.33 21.21
CA TRP A 104 1.39 -0.28 21.60
C TRP A 104 1.60 -1.77 21.87
N SER A 105 0.72 -2.31 22.69
CA SER A 105 0.65 -3.73 23.01
C SER A 105 -0.73 -4.26 22.65
N ILE A 106 -0.80 -5.49 22.12
CA ILE A 106 -2.06 -6.18 21.81
C ILE A 106 -2.23 -7.32 22.82
N SER A 107 -3.40 -7.37 23.46
CA SER A 107 -3.78 -8.50 24.33
C SER A 107 -5.14 -9.06 23.93
N GLY A 108 -5.33 -10.37 24.16
CA GLY A 108 -6.60 -11.04 23.89
C GLY A 108 -7.70 -10.58 24.85
N SER A 109 -8.90 -10.36 24.32
CA SER A 109 -10.09 -9.96 25.09
C SER A 109 -11.11 -11.11 25.19
N SER A 110 -11.42 -11.73 24.04
CA SER A 110 -12.29 -12.91 23.82
C SER A 110 -12.14 -13.34 22.34
N ASP A 111 -12.83 -14.40 21.88
CA ASP A 111 -12.72 -14.90 20.50
C ASP A 111 -12.84 -13.76 19.46
N ASP A 112 -11.77 -13.60 18.66
CA ASP A 112 -11.54 -12.56 17.63
C ASP A 112 -11.50 -11.09 18.12
N GLN A 113 -11.45 -10.83 19.42
CA GLN A 113 -11.41 -9.48 20.00
C GLN A 113 -10.10 -9.23 20.74
N VAL A 114 -9.59 -8.02 20.58
CA VAL A 114 -8.36 -7.58 21.24
C VAL A 114 -8.53 -6.27 21.98
N PHE A 115 -7.72 -6.10 23.01
CA PHE A 115 -7.41 -4.80 23.58
C PHE A 115 -6.09 -4.30 23.00
N VAL A 116 -6.01 -2.99 22.79
CA VAL A 116 -4.78 -2.30 22.41
C VAL A 116 -4.44 -1.34 23.54
N THR A 117 -3.27 -1.47 24.15
CA THR A 117 -2.83 -0.68 25.30
C THR A 117 -1.50 0.01 25.04
N GLU A 118 -1.21 1.09 25.76
CA GLU A 118 0.13 1.68 25.76
C GLU A 118 1.15 0.67 26.32
N THR A 119 2.30 0.54 25.65
CA THR A 119 3.39 -0.31 26.16
C THR A 119 3.92 0.28 27.48
N GLY A 120 4.12 -0.57 28.50
CA GLY A 120 4.49 -0.16 29.85
C GLY A 120 3.34 0.42 30.69
N ASN A 121 2.12 0.55 30.14
CA ASN A 121 0.95 1.00 30.88
C ASN A 121 -0.34 0.29 30.42
N SER A 122 -0.51 -0.96 30.86
CA SER A 122 -1.67 -1.81 30.55
C SER A 122 -3.01 -1.34 31.12
N SER A 123 -3.03 -0.24 31.89
CA SER A 123 -4.26 0.40 32.37
C SER A 123 -4.83 1.43 31.39
N VAL A 124 -4.11 1.76 30.33
CA VAL A 124 -4.48 2.77 29.34
C VAL A 124 -4.78 2.10 28.00
N PHE A 125 -6.04 2.17 27.57
CA PHE A 125 -6.59 1.45 26.44
C PHE A 125 -6.95 2.41 25.29
N LEU A 126 -6.64 1.99 24.08
CA LEU A 126 -7.18 2.55 22.86
C LEU A 126 -8.70 2.40 22.87
N SER A 127 -9.43 3.51 22.81
CA SER A 127 -10.88 3.54 22.99
C SER A 127 -11.53 4.62 22.14
N HIS A 128 -12.83 4.56 21.90
CA HIS A 128 -13.58 5.67 21.27
C HIS A 128 -14.49 6.39 22.26
N THR A 129 -14.77 7.68 22.06
CA THR A 129 -15.51 8.49 23.06
C THR A 129 -17.02 8.23 23.09
N SER A 130 -17.59 7.51 22.12
CA SER A 130 -19.02 7.21 22.13
C SER A 130 -19.36 6.20 23.23
N SER A 131 -20.30 6.58 24.08
CA SER A 131 -20.74 5.82 25.26
C SER A 131 -21.99 4.98 25.02
N SER A 132 -22.66 5.14 23.88
CA SER A 132 -23.88 4.39 23.55
C SER A 132 -24.18 4.36 22.06
N ARG A 133 -24.90 3.34 21.58
CA ARG A 133 -25.33 3.27 20.18
C ARG A 133 -26.18 4.44 19.74
N SER A 134 -27.02 4.97 20.63
CA SER A 134 -27.90 6.11 20.33
C SER A 134 -27.17 7.45 20.18
N SER A 135 -25.94 7.58 20.71
CA SER A 135 -25.14 8.80 20.66
C SER A 135 -24.05 8.77 19.59
N PHE A 136 -23.91 7.65 18.88
CA PHE A 136 -22.86 7.47 17.88
C PHE A 136 -23.07 8.37 16.66
N LYS A 137 -21.98 8.95 16.18
CA LYS A 137 -21.91 9.74 14.95
C LYS A 137 -20.65 9.35 14.18
N ASP A 138 -20.72 9.41 12.85
CA ASP A 138 -19.54 9.23 12.02
C ASP A 138 -18.49 10.31 12.35
N GLY A 139 -17.23 9.90 12.52
CA GLY A 139 -16.15 10.78 12.96
C GLY A 139 -15.96 10.89 14.48
N VAL A 140 -16.52 9.98 15.28
CA VAL A 140 -16.26 9.93 16.74
C VAL A 140 -14.75 9.83 17.00
N PRO A 141 -14.18 10.67 17.89
CA PRO A 141 -12.77 10.60 18.25
C PRO A 141 -12.36 9.26 18.87
N VAL A 142 -11.18 8.78 18.48
CA VAL A 142 -10.46 7.72 19.17
C VAL A 142 -9.45 8.36 20.12
N VAL A 143 -9.35 7.82 21.31
CA VAL A 143 -8.67 8.36 22.48
C VAL A 143 -7.98 7.22 23.23
N THR A 144 -7.19 7.57 24.24
CA THR A 144 -6.83 6.61 25.29
C THR A 144 -7.69 6.85 26.53
N SER A 145 -8.12 5.77 27.20
CA SER A 145 -8.92 5.81 28.43
C SER A 145 -8.75 4.54 29.26
N ALA A 146 -9.40 4.47 30.43
CA ALA A 146 -9.59 3.21 31.13
C ALA A 146 -10.42 2.22 30.27
N GLN A 147 -10.33 0.95 30.61
CA GLN A 147 -11.02 -0.14 29.92
C GLN A 147 -12.54 0.03 29.92
N GLY A 148 -13.15 -0.17 28.75
CA GLY A 148 -14.60 -0.25 28.59
C GLY A 148 -15.01 -1.07 27.37
N GLU A 149 -16.32 -1.12 27.07
CA GLU A 149 -16.83 -1.76 25.85
C GLU A 149 -16.30 -1.09 24.58
N ASN A 150 -16.08 0.23 24.66
CA ASN A 150 -15.51 1.08 23.63
C ASN A 150 -13.99 0.87 23.40
N SER A 151 -13.36 -0.02 24.17
CA SER A 151 -11.92 -0.34 24.07
C SER A 151 -11.64 -1.65 23.33
N ARG A 152 -12.68 -2.33 22.82
CA ARG A 152 -12.57 -3.64 22.19
C ARG A 152 -12.53 -3.52 20.67
N TRP A 153 -11.52 -4.13 20.07
CA TRP A 153 -11.24 -4.02 18.64
C TRP A 153 -11.18 -5.38 17.96
N LYS A 154 -11.44 -5.40 16.66
CA LYS A 154 -11.03 -6.49 15.76
C LYS A 154 -9.94 -5.97 14.85
N ILE A 155 -8.81 -6.66 14.75
CA ILE A 155 -7.79 -6.28 13.78
C ILE A 155 -7.86 -7.25 12.61
N VAL A 156 -8.39 -6.74 11.49
CA VAL A 156 -8.78 -7.55 10.33
C VAL A 156 -7.77 -7.32 9.22
N ALA A 157 -7.22 -8.41 8.66
CA ALA A 157 -6.31 -8.31 7.53
C ALA A 157 -7.02 -7.72 6.31
N TYR A 158 -6.38 -6.75 5.66
CA TYR A 158 -6.85 -6.21 4.39
C TYR A 158 -6.56 -7.21 3.28
N VAL A 159 -7.61 -7.60 2.56
CA VAL A 159 -7.51 -8.48 1.39
C VAL A 159 -7.90 -7.67 0.16
N PRO A 160 -6.98 -7.43 -0.78
CA PRO A 160 -7.31 -6.80 -2.06
C PRO A 160 -8.37 -7.63 -2.80
N SER A 161 -9.45 -6.98 -3.25
CA SER A 161 -10.60 -7.68 -3.86
C SER A 161 -10.41 -7.99 -5.34
N GLN A 162 -9.52 -7.28 -6.03
CA GLN A 162 -9.34 -7.39 -7.48
C GLN A 162 -7.90 -7.73 -7.85
N VAL A 163 -7.76 -8.75 -8.70
CA VAL A 163 -6.51 -9.08 -9.38
C VAL A 163 -6.51 -8.41 -10.75
N TYR A 164 -5.37 -7.82 -11.11
CA TYR A 164 -5.14 -7.16 -12.38
C TYR A 164 -3.99 -7.81 -13.16
N ARG A 165 -4.09 -7.71 -14.48
CA ARG A 165 -2.94 -7.77 -15.38
C ARG A 165 -2.64 -6.37 -15.89
N ILE A 166 -1.37 -6.04 -16.00
CA ILE A 166 -0.91 -4.74 -16.49
C ILE A 166 -0.38 -4.94 -17.91
N LEU A 167 -1.06 -4.34 -18.88
CA LEU A 167 -0.73 -4.47 -20.30
C LEU A 167 -0.09 -3.19 -20.83
N CYS A 168 0.97 -3.36 -21.62
CA CYS A 168 1.58 -2.27 -22.37
C CYS A 168 0.84 -2.11 -23.70
N HIS A 169 0.41 -0.90 -24.01
CA HIS A 169 -0.19 -0.47 -25.26
C HIS A 169 0.70 0.60 -25.90
N TRP A 170 0.92 0.53 -27.21
CA TRP A 170 1.68 1.50 -27.98
C TRP A 170 0.78 2.22 -28.98
N PHE A 171 0.96 3.54 -29.08
CA PHE A 171 0.25 4.39 -30.03
C PHE A 171 1.26 5.21 -30.85
N GLY A 172 1.17 5.14 -32.19
CA GLY A 172 2.08 5.80 -33.12
C GLY A 172 2.49 4.86 -34.27
N ASN A 173 2.30 5.30 -35.51
CA ASN A 173 2.76 4.55 -36.69
C ASN A 173 4.28 4.35 -36.59
N TYR A 174 4.73 3.12 -36.88
CA TYR A 174 6.11 2.61 -36.84
C TYR A 174 6.60 2.07 -35.48
N LEU A 175 6.47 0.75 -35.32
CA LEU A 175 7.64 -0.05 -34.97
C LEU A 175 7.89 -1.10 -36.05
N THR A 176 8.39 -0.64 -37.19
CA THR A 176 9.13 -1.55 -38.06
C THR A 176 10.48 -1.81 -37.40
N TRP A 177 10.60 -2.90 -36.66
CA TRP A 177 11.85 -3.64 -36.67
C TRP A 177 11.61 -5.00 -37.31
N LYS A 178 12.21 -5.15 -38.47
CA LYS A 178 12.03 -6.26 -39.40
C LYS A 178 12.82 -7.46 -38.88
N GLN A 179 12.16 -8.43 -38.28
CA GLN A 179 12.57 -9.81 -38.47
C GLN A 179 11.36 -10.58 -38.99
N GLN A 180 11.55 -11.15 -40.17
CA GLN A 180 10.51 -11.79 -40.98
C GLN A 180 9.68 -12.76 -40.13
N ASN A 181 8.35 -12.63 -40.24
CA ASN A 181 7.31 -13.59 -39.82
C ASN A 181 6.74 -13.52 -38.40
N VAL A 182 6.71 -12.36 -37.74
CA VAL A 182 5.75 -12.17 -36.64
C VAL A 182 4.96 -10.89 -36.86
N ASP A 183 3.72 -11.04 -37.32
CA ASP A 183 2.71 -9.98 -37.24
C ASP A 183 2.38 -9.77 -35.77
N VAL A 184 2.99 -8.75 -35.15
CA VAL A 184 2.87 -8.56 -33.72
C VAL A 184 1.88 -7.48 -33.33
N THR A 185 0.63 -7.90 -33.30
CA THR A 185 -0.38 -7.32 -32.43
C THR A 185 -0.10 -7.75 -30.97
N PHE A 186 0.94 -7.17 -30.37
CA PHE A 186 1.36 -7.51 -29.00
C PHE A 186 0.39 -6.97 -27.96
N LYS A 187 -0.29 -7.86 -27.24
CA LYS A 187 -0.86 -7.59 -25.91
C LYS A 187 0.15 -7.98 -24.83
N ASN A 188 1.33 -7.35 -24.75
CA ASN A 188 2.37 -7.79 -23.80
C ASN A 188 2.05 -7.40 -22.35
N ALA A 189 2.50 -8.22 -21.39
CA ALA A 189 2.21 -8.06 -19.95
C ALA A 189 3.49 -7.86 -19.12
N ILE A 190 3.35 -7.15 -17.99
CA ILE A 190 4.44 -6.97 -17.01
C ILE A 190 4.67 -8.28 -16.24
N LYS A 191 5.93 -8.75 -16.22
CA LYS A 191 6.40 -9.97 -15.58
C LYS A 191 7.56 -9.66 -14.63
N HIS A 192 7.58 -10.33 -13.48
CA HIS A 192 8.74 -10.41 -12.59
C HIS A 192 9.78 -11.40 -13.13
N ASN A 193 11.05 -10.99 -13.18
CA ASN A 193 12.18 -11.89 -13.38
C ASN A 193 12.77 -12.29 -12.02
N ASP A 194 12.51 -13.53 -11.59
CA ASP A 194 12.92 -14.08 -10.29
C ASP A 194 14.45 -14.08 -10.07
N GLU A 195 15.25 -14.14 -11.13
CA GLU A 195 16.72 -14.21 -11.03
C GLU A 195 17.36 -12.85 -10.75
N THR A 196 16.73 -11.78 -11.22
CA THR A 196 17.31 -10.43 -11.19
C THR A 196 16.51 -9.43 -10.37
N ASN A 197 15.29 -9.81 -9.93
CA ASN A 197 14.29 -8.92 -9.33
C ASN A 197 13.93 -7.70 -10.21
N VAL A 198 14.30 -7.73 -11.48
CA VAL A 198 13.96 -6.71 -12.46
C VAL A 198 12.58 -7.01 -13.02
N VAL A 199 11.78 -5.96 -13.19
CA VAL A 199 10.47 -6.07 -13.82
C VAL A 199 10.60 -5.79 -15.31
N ALA A 200 10.01 -6.66 -16.14
CA ALA A 200 10.14 -6.62 -17.58
C ALA A 200 8.80 -6.85 -18.29
N VAL A 201 8.72 -6.50 -19.57
CA VAL A 201 7.58 -6.80 -20.43
C VAL A 201 7.83 -8.11 -21.20
N SER A 202 6.83 -9.00 -21.22
CA SER A 202 6.88 -10.35 -21.79
C SER A 202 5.66 -10.63 -22.69
N PRO A 203 5.78 -11.52 -23.70
CA PRO A 203 4.62 -12.04 -24.43
C PRO A 203 3.57 -12.65 -23.49
N ASN A 204 2.28 -12.38 -23.77
CA ASN A 204 1.12 -12.71 -22.92
C ASN A 204 0.52 -14.08 -23.24
N ASN A 205 1.36 -15.07 -23.54
CA ASN A 205 0.92 -16.39 -23.99
C ASN A 205 0.80 -17.43 -22.86
N ILE A 206 1.05 -17.10 -21.59
CA ILE A 206 0.93 -18.03 -20.45
C ILE A 206 0.48 -17.30 -19.17
N SER A 207 -0.37 -17.94 -18.36
CA SER A 207 -0.69 -17.50 -16.99
C SER A 207 0.44 -17.84 -16.04
N LEU A 208 1.27 -16.85 -15.69
CA LEU A 208 2.23 -16.95 -14.58
C LEU A 208 1.74 -16.08 -13.43
N ASP A 209 1.82 -16.57 -12.19
CA ASP A 209 1.52 -15.78 -10.99
C ASP A 209 2.34 -14.47 -10.95
N GLY A 210 3.55 -14.47 -11.55
CA GLY A 210 4.39 -13.29 -11.75
C GLY A 210 3.83 -12.19 -12.66
N MET A 211 2.66 -12.39 -13.29
CA MET A 211 1.93 -11.38 -14.08
C MET A 211 0.61 -10.92 -13.41
N ALA A 212 0.27 -11.48 -12.25
CA ALA A 212 -0.91 -11.10 -11.48
C ALA A 212 -0.54 -10.07 -10.42
N TRP A 213 -1.28 -8.96 -10.39
CA TRP A 213 -1.00 -7.82 -9.54
C TRP A 213 -2.24 -7.41 -8.75
N PHE A 214 -2.05 -7.08 -7.48
CA PHE A 214 -3.02 -6.39 -6.67
C PHE A 214 -2.70 -4.89 -6.70
N LYS A 215 -3.74 -4.09 -6.92
CA LYS A 215 -3.70 -2.64 -6.78
C LYS A 215 -4.27 -2.29 -5.42
N VAL A 216 -3.46 -1.72 -4.54
CA VAL A 216 -3.87 -1.35 -3.18
C VAL A 216 -3.83 0.17 -3.03
N PRO A 217 -4.91 0.82 -2.53
CA PRO A 217 -4.93 2.27 -2.35
C PRO A 217 -3.81 2.73 -1.44
N ALA A 218 -3.17 3.86 -1.76
CA ALA A 218 -2.10 4.44 -0.99
C ALA A 218 -2.31 5.95 -0.82
N GLY A 219 -1.76 6.53 0.25
CA GLY A 219 -1.64 7.98 0.34
C GLY A 219 -0.47 8.44 -0.52
N GLY A 220 -0.72 9.46 -1.34
CA GLY A 220 0.32 10.11 -2.15
C GLY A 220 1.26 10.96 -1.29
N ARG A 221 2.42 11.29 -1.84
CA ARG A 221 3.47 12.11 -1.20
C ARG A 221 2.98 13.50 -0.80
N ASP A 222 1.99 14.03 -1.52
CA ASP A 222 1.54 15.42 -1.36
C ASP A 222 0.25 15.55 -0.50
N ASN A 223 -0.18 14.48 0.20
CA ASN A 223 -1.37 14.41 1.07
C ASN A 223 -2.72 14.85 0.45
N THR A 224 -2.73 15.25 -0.83
CA THR A 224 -3.90 15.83 -1.53
C THR A 224 -4.47 14.91 -2.61
N THR A 225 -3.73 13.87 -3.03
CA THR A 225 -4.02 12.99 -4.18
C THR A 225 -4.39 11.55 -3.78
N TYR A 226 -5.11 11.37 -2.67
CA TYR A 226 -5.45 10.02 -2.16
C TYR A 226 -6.33 9.19 -3.12
N PHE A 227 -7.01 9.80 -4.10
CA PHE A 227 -7.84 9.08 -5.07
C PHE A 227 -7.08 8.53 -6.29
N THR A 228 -5.82 8.91 -6.50
CA THR A 228 -5.04 8.48 -7.68
C THR A 228 -3.81 7.65 -7.34
N SER A 229 -3.44 7.58 -6.06
CA SER A 229 -2.21 6.92 -5.59
C SER A 229 -2.47 5.47 -5.13
N PHE A 230 -1.52 4.59 -5.41
CA PHE A 230 -1.63 3.16 -5.10
C PHE A 230 -0.25 2.51 -5.02
N ILE A 231 -0.21 1.32 -4.40
CA ILE A 231 0.92 0.40 -4.51
C ILE A 231 0.53 -0.78 -5.40
N LEU A 232 1.52 -1.36 -6.08
CA LEU A 232 1.36 -2.58 -6.87
C LEU A 232 2.08 -3.73 -6.18
N ILE A 233 1.32 -4.74 -5.79
CA ILE A 233 1.82 -5.95 -5.15
C ILE A 233 1.65 -7.10 -6.12
N ASN A 234 2.72 -7.81 -6.44
CA ASN A 234 2.64 -9.01 -7.24
C ASN A 234 1.97 -10.13 -6.44
N LYS A 235 1.40 -11.15 -7.11
CA LYS A 235 0.87 -12.34 -6.42
C LYS A 235 1.96 -13.15 -5.71
N THR A 236 3.24 -12.98 -6.07
CA THR A 236 4.39 -13.46 -5.28
C THR A 236 4.55 -12.72 -3.94
N GLY A 237 3.85 -11.60 -3.76
CA GLY A 237 3.76 -10.75 -2.57
C GLY A 237 4.85 -9.69 -2.43
N LEU A 238 5.82 -9.69 -3.33
CA LEU A 238 6.72 -8.56 -3.46
C LEU A 238 6.00 -7.36 -4.10
N ALA A 239 6.44 -6.14 -3.78
CA ALA A 239 5.87 -4.90 -4.27
C ALA A 239 6.79 -4.22 -5.30
N LEU A 240 6.16 -3.51 -6.23
CA LEU A 240 6.85 -2.78 -7.29
C LEU A 240 7.47 -1.50 -6.73
N LYS A 241 8.78 -1.35 -6.90
CA LYS A 241 9.55 -0.20 -6.42
C LYS A 241 10.22 0.54 -7.58
N GLY A 242 10.01 1.84 -7.60
CA GLY A 242 10.74 2.79 -8.44
C GLY A 242 11.94 3.42 -7.73
N SER A 243 12.66 4.25 -8.47
CA SER A 243 13.76 5.09 -7.99
C SER A 243 13.51 6.53 -8.42
N THR A 244 13.96 7.50 -7.63
CA THR A 244 13.89 8.91 -8.00
C THR A 244 14.96 9.32 -9.01
N LYS A 245 15.84 8.39 -9.41
CA LYS A 245 16.87 8.63 -10.43
C LYS A 245 16.40 8.17 -11.81
N PRO A 246 16.39 9.06 -12.81
CA PRO A 246 16.15 8.67 -14.20
C PRO A 246 17.13 7.59 -14.67
N GLY A 247 16.65 6.63 -15.45
CA GLY A 247 17.42 5.51 -15.99
C GLY A 247 17.50 4.29 -15.08
N ASP A 248 17.16 4.44 -13.79
CA ASP A 248 17.13 3.30 -12.87
C ASP A 248 16.03 2.30 -13.26
N LYS A 249 16.34 1.02 -12.99
CA LYS A 249 15.42 -0.09 -13.22
C LYS A 249 14.27 -0.06 -12.21
N VAL A 250 13.10 -0.47 -12.67
CA VAL A 250 11.98 -0.79 -11.79
C VAL A 250 12.20 -2.19 -11.23
N LEU A 251 12.11 -2.30 -9.91
CA LEU A 251 12.43 -3.53 -9.17
C LEU A 251 11.20 -4.10 -8.49
N LEU A 252 11.27 -5.40 -8.19
CA LEU A 252 10.34 -6.06 -7.30
C LEU A 252 11.06 -6.43 -5.99
N THR A 253 10.53 -5.98 -4.86
CA THR A 253 11.16 -6.19 -3.55
C THR A 253 10.13 -6.21 -2.43
N GLN A 254 10.55 -6.55 -1.21
CA GLN A 254 9.69 -6.52 -0.04
C GLN A 254 9.13 -5.11 0.18
N TYR A 255 7.83 -5.02 0.43
CA TYR A 255 7.16 -3.74 0.66
C TYR A 255 7.66 -3.09 1.96
N ASP A 256 8.13 -1.85 1.86
CA ASP A 256 8.40 -0.99 3.00
C ASP A 256 7.28 0.08 3.10
N PRO A 257 6.51 0.11 4.21
CA PRO A 257 5.43 1.06 4.38
C PRO A 257 5.89 2.52 4.44
N LEU A 258 7.14 2.80 4.81
CA LEU A 258 7.69 4.15 4.95
C LEU A 258 8.27 4.71 3.65
N ASP A 259 8.54 3.85 2.66
CA ASP A 259 9.20 4.23 1.42
C ASP A 259 8.20 4.64 0.33
N TYR A 260 8.26 5.91 -0.07
CA TYR A 260 7.45 6.43 -1.19
C TYR A 260 7.86 5.89 -2.56
N GLY A 261 9.02 5.21 -2.67
CA GLY A 261 9.44 4.50 -3.89
C GLY A 261 8.47 3.41 -4.35
N PHE A 262 7.56 2.95 -3.47
CA PHE A 262 6.52 1.98 -3.80
C PHE A 262 5.19 2.62 -4.24
N VAL A 263 5.05 3.94 -4.11
CA VAL A 263 3.80 4.65 -4.37
C VAL A 263 3.79 5.13 -5.81
N TRP A 264 2.76 4.73 -6.54
CA TRP A 264 2.54 5.07 -7.93
C TRP A 264 1.25 5.87 -8.07
N SER A 265 1.16 6.70 -9.10
CA SER A 265 -0.06 7.42 -9.45
C SER A 265 -0.44 7.22 -10.91
N GLU A 266 -1.74 7.32 -11.16
CA GLU A 266 -2.32 7.25 -12.50
C GLU A 266 -2.49 8.66 -13.06
N ASN A 267 -1.94 8.90 -14.25
CA ASN A 267 -2.28 10.07 -15.03
C ASN A 267 -3.05 9.62 -16.28
N ARG A 268 -4.34 9.96 -16.33
CA ARG A 268 -5.22 9.60 -17.46
C ARG A 268 -5.16 10.67 -18.53
N PHE A 269 -5.08 10.24 -19.77
CA PHE A 269 -5.12 11.14 -20.92
C PHE A 269 -5.86 10.48 -22.08
N GLN A 270 -6.46 11.30 -22.93
CA GLN A 270 -7.14 10.80 -24.13
C GLN A 270 -6.21 10.89 -25.32
N ALA A 271 -6.10 9.79 -26.07
CA ALA A 271 -5.52 9.81 -27.41
C ALA A 271 -6.40 8.99 -28.35
N SER A 272 -6.74 9.56 -29.50
CA SER A 272 -7.51 8.88 -30.56
C SER A 272 -8.75 8.13 -30.05
N ASN A 273 -9.59 8.82 -29.28
CA ASN A 273 -10.85 8.32 -28.71
C ASN A 273 -10.70 7.12 -27.75
N THR A 274 -9.50 6.86 -27.25
CA THR A 274 -9.23 5.84 -26.23
C THR A 274 -8.66 6.52 -24.99
N ASP A 275 -9.18 6.17 -23.83
CA ASP A 275 -8.62 6.60 -22.55
C ASP A 275 -7.37 5.76 -22.25
N TYR A 276 -6.23 6.43 -22.21
CA TYR A 276 -4.95 5.86 -21.82
C TYR A 276 -4.56 6.34 -20.44
N MET A 277 -3.61 5.60 -19.86
CA MET A 277 -3.14 5.86 -18.51
C MET A 277 -1.63 5.67 -18.48
N ALA A 278 -0.95 6.71 -18.02
CA ALA A 278 0.45 6.65 -17.63
C ALA A 278 0.52 6.26 -16.14
N ILE A 279 1.52 5.45 -15.81
CA ILE A 279 1.83 5.09 -14.43
C ILE A 279 3.12 5.80 -14.06
N ASN A 280 3.00 6.71 -13.10
CA ASN A 280 4.08 7.60 -12.66
C ASN A 280 4.50 7.23 -11.25
N LEU A 281 5.78 7.41 -10.94
CA LEU A 281 6.23 7.39 -9.56
C LEU A 281 5.65 8.61 -8.84
N ASP A 282 4.91 8.38 -7.76
CA ASP A 282 4.07 9.41 -7.16
C ASP A 282 4.87 10.61 -6.64
N GLY A 283 4.32 11.82 -6.82
CA GLY A 283 5.00 13.07 -6.49
C GLY A 283 6.27 13.34 -7.32
N THR A 284 6.45 12.67 -8.47
CA THR A 284 7.56 12.90 -9.40
C THR A 284 7.08 13.03 -10.84
N ASN A 285 7.97 13.50 -11.71
CA ASN A 285 7.75 13.47 -13.17
C ASN A 285 8.31 12.19 -13.80
N LEU A 286 8.61 11.13 -13.05
CA LEU A 286 9.15 9.89 -13.60
C LEU A 286 8.03 8.92 -13.96
N GLN A 287 8.07 8.38 -15.17
CA GLN A 287 7.12 7.41 -15.69
C GLN A 287 7.83 6.13 -16.13
N TRP A 288 7.07 5.03 -16.20
CA TRP A 288 7.56 3.78 -16.78
C TRP A 288 7.97 3.97 -18.24
N SER A 289 9.09 3.36 -18.61
CA SER A 289 9.58 3.29 -19.98
C SER A 289 10.31 1.97 -20.22
N LEU A 290 10.35 1.52 -21.47
CA LEU A 290 11.17 0.37 -21.86
C LEU A 290 12.61 0.81 -22.08
N GLN A 291 13.56 -0.01 -21.61
CA GLN A 291 14.98 0.21 -21.87
C GLN A 291 15.32 -0.17 -23.32
N ASN A 292 15.61 0.82 -24.16
CA ASN A 292 16.12 0.66 -25.53
C ASN A 292 17.65 0.50 -25.53
N ASP A 293 18.21 -0.48 -24.82
CA ASP A 293 19.65 -0.76 -24.89
C ASP A 293 19.94 -1.96 -25.78
N ASP A 294 20.87 -1.76 -26.72
CA ASP A 294 21.34 -2.78 -27.67
C ASP A 294 22.02 -3.98 -26.99
N GLN A 295 22.32 -3.89 -25.68
CA GLN A 295 23.01 -4.95 -24.93
C GLN A 295 22.12 -6.14 -24.54
N TYR A 296 20.79 -5.98 -24.55
CA TYR A 296 19.86 -7.09 -24.27
C TYR A 296 19.30 -7.74 -25.54
N GLN A 297 19.80 -7.36 -26.73
CA GLN A 297 19.36 -7.91 -28.02
C GLN A 297 19.59 -9.42 -28.19
N ASN A 298 20.38 -10.05 -27.32
CA ASN A 298 20.59 -11.50 -27.33
C ASN A 298 19.56 -12.30 -26.52
N SER A 299 18.70 -11.67 -25.71
CA SER A 299 17.55 -12.34 -25.08
C SER A 299 16.27 -11.87 -25.74
N ALA A 300 15.89 -12.51 -26.83
CA ALA A 300 14.73 -12.17 -27.69
C ALA A 300 13.34 -12.22 -27.00
N TRP A 301 13.27 -12.18 -25.67
CA TRP A 301 12.07 -12.52 -24.91
C TRP A 301 11.68 -11.54 -23.80
N TYR A 302 12.53 -10.58 -23.39
CA TYR A 302 12.21 -9.67 -22.27
C TYR A 302 12.83 -8.27 -22.41
N HIS A 303 12.02 -7.23 -22.22
CA HIS A 303 12.48 -5.82 -22.18
C HIS A 303 12.33 -5.23 -20.76
N PRO A 304 13.43 -4.84 -20.08
CA PRO A 304 13.36 -4.24 -18.74
C PRO A 304 12.60 -2.92 -18.70
N LEU A 305 11.90 -2.67 -17.59
CA LEU A 305 11.32 -1.38 -17.28
C LEU A 305 12.32 -0.48 -16.55
N VAL A 306 12.43 0.76 -17.03
CA VAL A 306 13.24 1.83 -16.44
C VAL A 306 12.41 3.10 -16.28
N LEU A 307 12.84 3.98 -15.40
CA LEU A 307 12.17 5.26 -15.17
C LEU A 307 12.76 6.35 -16.06
N ARG A 308 11.90 7.13 -16.71
CA ARG A 308 12.30 8.29 -17.52
C ARG A 308 11.49 9.52 -17.15
N PRO A 309 12.04 10.74 -17.32
CA PRO A 309 11.27 11.95 -17.17
C PRO A 309 10.11 11.96 -18.16
N ALA A 310 8.92 12.32 -17.69
CA ALA A 310 7.77 12.63 -18.52
C ALA A 310 8.16 13.79 -19.42
N SER A 311 8.26 13.56 -20.72
CA SER A 311 8.62 14.62 -21.66
C SER A 311 7.36 15.40 -22.05
N ALA A 312 7.44 16.73 -22.00
CA ALA A 312 6.38 17.60 -22.51
C ALA A 312 6.35 17.64 -24.06
N ASN A 313 7.41 17.16 -24.72
CA ASN A 313 7.71 17.41 -26.13
C ASN A 313 8.05 16.16 -26.97
N GLN A 314 7.97 14.93 -26.45
CA GLN A 314 7.77 13.81 -27.36
C GLN A 314 6.37 14.00 -27.94
N GLY A 315 6.31 14.38 -29.22
CA GLY A 315 5.07 14.35 -29.97
C GLY A 315 4.36 13.02 -29.75
N TYR A 316 3.06 13.00 -30.00
CA TYR A 316 2.10 11.87 -29.89
C TYR A 316 2.52 10.50 -30.49
N VAL A 317 3.77 10.31 -30.87
CA VAL A 317 4.31 9.23 -31.70
C VAL A 317 5.01 8.13 -30.88
N GLU A 318 5.40 8.35 -29.62
CA GLU A 318 6.12 7.33 -28.80
C GLU A 318 5.69 7.27 -27.31
N GLN A 319 4.42 7.51 -26.99
CA GLN A 319 3.97 7.34 -25.60
C GLN A 319 3.63 5.87 -25.30
N GLN A 320 4.28 5.32 -24.28
CA GLN A 320 3.93 4.02 -23.72
C GLN A 320 2.71 4.19 -22.83
N THR A 321 1.66 3.43 -23.13
CA THR A 321 0.41 3.49 -22.37
C THR A 321 0.18 2.18 -21.65
N TRP A 322 -0.42 2.25 -20.47
CA TRP A 322 -0.61 1.09 -19.62
C TRP A 322 -2.09 0.89 -19.34
N LYS A 323 -2.53 -0.36 -19.34
CA LYS A 323 -3.92 -0.71 -19.03
C LYS A 323 -3.98 -1.78 -17.95
N PHE A 324 -4.73 -1.48 -16.89
CA PHE A 324 -5.11 -2.47 -15.90
C PHE A 324 -6.34 -3.24 -16.39
N ASN A 325 -6.14 -4.52 -16.70
CA ASN A 325 -7.22 -5.43 -17.06
C ASN A 325 -7.56 -6.31 -15.85
N PRO A 326 -8.79 -6.25 -15.32
CA PRO A 326 -9.25 -7.19 -14.32
C PRO A 326 -9.09 -8.63 -14.80
N VAL A 327 -8.50 -9.48 -13.98
CA VAL A 327 -8.51 -10.93 -14.22
C VAL A 327 -9.87 -11.44 -13.77
N VAL A 328 -10.71 -11.82 -14.73
CA VAL A 328 -11.96 -12.50 -14.44
C VAL A 328 -11.60 -13.96 -14.16
N ASN A 329 -11.78 -14.39 -12.91
CA ASN A 329 -11.79 -15.82 -12.62
C ASN A 329 -13.05 -16.37 -13.29
N ASN A 330 -12.89 -17.13 -14.38
CA ASN A 330 -13.96 -18.03 -14.80
C ASN A 330 -14.09 -19.05 -13.68
N VAL A 331 -15.15 -18.92 -12.88
CA VAL A 331 -15.56 -19.90 -11.86
C VAL A 331 -16.05 -21.15 -12.56
#